data_AF-A0A7W5FFE8-F1
#
_entry.id   AF-A0A7W5FFE8-F1
#
_cell.length_a   1.000
_cell.length_b   1.000
_cell.length_c   1.000
_cell.angle_alpha   90.00
_cell.angle_beta   90.00
_cell.angle_gamma   90.00
#
_symmetry.space_group_name_H-M   'P 1'
#
loop_
_entity.id
_entity.type
_entity.pdbx_description
1 polymer ?
#
loop_
_entity_poly.entity_id
_entity_poly.type
_entity_poly.pdbx_seq_one_letter_code
_entity_poly.pdbx_strand_id
1 'polypeptide(L)'
;MDVSAATTALATALRYDPSLAGEPDRLARALEDLLPGDERTVALLVAAARAGVPELLAGGHAEQARDRLTGYAGFRPEIAAQLLAAWSGDDTGTPAESPGPPAAVALGDGPVLALVTGSGVFTGSAGAWRRVASPPGATSRDVALAGGHVLWTAPGGVFARRLTADDPRPHHHTADEPRPNGHIDDEPRIVATADQVRYPLAAVCPDGSTVDVFWTPDRVRIEHAALRDWGGTSSLTVPPAPSGERLTALAAATGSARTVWLAALTEAGTTACARWDLTAGIGDWTPVDPPARLATLTLAGRWLLAYTVTGHLLAYDLDGARQWRSVDHPAGVARFARAPHAIAATRDLLLVAGPSGTWTAPLDSLTEVPRLGPATLLNL
;
A
#
# COMPACT_ATOMS: atom_id res chain seq x y z
N MET A 1 3.62 28.17 -3.49
CA MET A 1 2.33 27.94 -2.86
C MET A 1 2.33 26.51 -2.39
N ASP A 2 2.16 26.28 -1.09
CA ASP A 2 1.93 24.94 -0.56
C ASP A 2 0.45 24.59 -0.82
N VAL A 3 0.20 23.75 -1.82
CA VAL A 3 -1.16 23.40 -2.25
C VAL A 3 -1.91 22.66 -1.14
N SER A 4 -1.22 21.85 -0.33
CA SER A 4 -1.86 21.09 0.74
C SER A 4 -2.37 22.02 1.85
N ALA A 5 -1.53 22.97 2.27
CA ALA A 5 -1.92 23.98 3.26
C ALA A 5 -3.05 24.88 2.73
N ALA A 6 -2.94 25.33 1.47
CA ALA A 6 -3.95 26.14 0.80
C ALA A 6 -5.31 25.43 0.72
N THR A 7 -5.31 24.16 0.29
CA THR A 7 -6.53 23.32 0.16
C THR A 7 -7.18 23.10 1.53
N THR A 8 -6.38 22.79 2.55
CA THR A 8 -6.88 22.55 3.91
C THR A 8 -7.50 23.80 4.51
N ALA A 9 -6.83 24.95 4.37
CA ALA A 9 -7.36 26.23 4.85
C ALA A 9 -8.65 26.62 4.11
N LEU A 10 -8.67 26.50 2.78
CA LEU A 10 -9.87 26.80 1.98
C LEU A 10 -11.04 25.88 2.33
N ALA A 11 -10.81 24.56 2.41
CA ALA A 11 -11.84 23.60 2.80
C ALA A 11 -12.35 23.85 4.24
N THR A 12 -11.48 24.28 5.14
CA THR A 12 -11.85 24.65 6.51
C THR A 12 -12.75 25.89 6.52
N ALA A 13 -12.35 26.95 5.81
CA ALA A 13 -13.14 28.18 5.70
C ALA A 13 -14.54 27.92 5.11
N LEU A 14 -14.61 27.20 3.98
CA LEU A 14 -15.88 26.91 3.30
C LEU A 14 -16.78 25.94 4.08
N ARG A 15 -16.21 25.09 4.94
CA ARG A 15 -16.98 24.24 5.86
C ARG A 15 -17.67 25.04 6.94
N TYR A 16 -17.02 26.07 7.47
CA TYR A 16 -17.61 26.96 8.46
C TYR A 16 -18.64 27.90 7.83
N ASP A 17 -18.37 28.44 6.65
CA ASP A 17 -19.30 29.29 5.91
C ASP A 17 -19.19 29.08 4.39
N PRO A 18 -20.11 28.29 3.78
CA PRO A 18 -20.11 28.06 2.34
C PRO A 18 -20.33 29.32 1.50
N SER A 19 -20.93 30.40 2.06
CA SER A 19 -21.18 31.63 1.30
C SER A 19 -19.89 32.36 0.93
N LEU A 20 -18.78 32.07 1.62
CA LEU A 20 -17.47 32.65 1.36
C LEU A 20 -16.97 32.39 -0.07
N ALA A 21 -17.42 31.31 -0.74
CA ALA A 21 -17.06 31.04 -2.13
C ALA A 21 -17.49 32.18 -3.08
N GLY A 22 -18.62 32.83 -2.81
CA GLY A 22 -19.14 33.97 -3.58
C GLY A 22 -18.78 35.34 -3.01
N GLU A 23 -18.02 35.39 -1.91
CA GLU A 23 -17.72 36.63 -1.17
C GLU A 23 -16.19 36.80 -0.95
N PRO A 24 -15.43 37.16 -2.00
CA PRO A 24 -13.96 37.11 -1.98
C PRO A 24 -13.29 37.93 -0.87
N ASP A 25 -13.87 39.06 -0.46
CA ASP A 25 -13.33 39.92 0.60
C ASP A 25 -13.57 39.36 2.02
N ARG A 26 -14.61 38.54 2.18
CA ARG A 26 -14.83 37.78 3.43
C ARG A 26 -13.97 36.52 3.45
N LEU A 27 -13.82 35.87 2.29
CA LEU A 27 -12.90 34.74 2.13
C LEU A 27 -11.45 35.12 2.46
N ALA A 28 -10.99 36.29 1.99
CA ALA A 28 -9.63 36.79 2.27
C ALA A 28 -9.34 36.82 3.77
N ARG A 29 -10.22 37.44 4.56
CA ARG A 29 -10.07 37.52 6.02
C ARG A 29 -10.06 36.15 6.69
N ALA A 30 -10.96 35.26 6.28
CA ALA A 30 -10.98 33.89 6.81
C ALA A 30 -9.70 33.11 6.49
N LEU A 31 -9.12 33.30 5.31
CA LEU A 31 -7.87 32.66 4.91
C LEU A 31 -6.64 33.27 5.59
N GLU A 32 -6.63 34.58 5.88
CA GLU A 32 -5.55 35.23 6.65
C GLU A 32 -5.43 34.66 8.07
N ASP A 33 -6.58 34.35 8.70
CA ASP A 33 -6.60 33.71 10.02
C ASP A 33 -6.06 32.27 9.98
N LEU A 34 -6.28 31.55 8.87
CA LEU A 34 -5.89 30.13 8.71
C LEU A 34 -4.48 29.93 8.12
N LEU A 35 -3.96 30.93 7.40
CA LEU A 35 -2.64 30.92 6.75
C LEU A 35 -1.80 32.13 7.20
N PRO A 36 -1.50 32.27 8.50
CA PRO A 36 -0.77 33.42 9.01
C PRO A 36 0.62 33.51 8.37
N GLY A 37 0.89 34.64 7.71
CA GLY A 37 2.17 34.91 7.05
C GLY A 37 2.30 34.41 5.61
N ASP A 38 1.27 33.82 5.00
CA ASP A 38 1.25 33.45 3.57
C ASP A 38 0.27 34.32 2.77
N GLU A 39 0.47 35.63 2.82
CA GLU A 39 -0.33 36.65 2.11
C GLU A 39 -0.44 36.36 0.60
N ARG A 40 0.61 35.76 0.02
CA ARG A 40 0.64 35.42 -1.40
C ARG A 40 -0.37 34.31 -1.73
N THR A 41 -0.39 33.23 -0.95
CA THR A 41 -1.36 32.14 -1.17
C THR A 41 -2.78 32.63 -0.98
N VAL A 42 -3.04 33.45 0.05
CA VAL A 42 -4.35 34.09 0.27
C VAL A 42 -4.77 34.90 -0.96
N ALA A 43 -3.90 35.79 -1.45
CA ALA A 43 -4.20 36.64 -2.60
C ALA A 43 -4.52 35.84 -3.86
N LEU A 44 -3.81 34.73 -4.10
CA LEU A 44 -4.05 33.86 -5.26
C LEU A 44 -5.40 33.13 -5.17
N LEU A 45 -5.76 32.59 -4.00
CA LEU A 45 -7.04 31.93 -3.77
C LEU A 45 -8.22 32.90 -3.94
N VAL A 46 -8.09 34.12 -3.40
CA VAL A 46 -9.09 35.19 -3.53
C VAL A 46 -9.22 35.65 -4.98
N ALA A 47 -8.12 35.74 -5.72
CA ALA A 47 -8.14 36.08 -7.13
C ALA A 47 -8.84 35.00 -7.97
N ALA A 48 -8.67 33.72 -7.63
CA ALA A 48 -9.43 32.62 -8.24
C ALA A 48 -10.93 32.71 -7.93
N ALA A 49 -11.33 33.03 -6.69
CA ALA A 49 -12.73 33.30 -6.35
C ALA A 49 -13.31 34.45 -7.19
N ARG A 50 -12.59 35.58 -7.29
CA ARG A 50 -13.00 36.72 -8.12
C ARG A 50 -13.09 36.40 -9.61
N ALA A 51 -12.32 35.42 -10.08
CA ALA A 51 -12.39 34.92 -11.45
C ALA A 51 -13.61 34.00 -11.69
N GLY A 52 -14.40 33.68 -10.68
CA GLY A 52 -15.57 32.81 -10.78
C GLY A 52 -15.23 31.31 -10.88
N VAL A 53 -14.05 30.92 -10.40
CA VAL A 53 -13.63 29.52 -10.34
C VAL A 53 -14.59 28.64 -9.52
N PRO A 54 -15.11 29.07 -8.35
CA PRO A 54 -15.98 28.23 -7.54
C PRO A 54 -17.27 27.87 -8.27
N GLU A 55 -17.92 28.83 -8.94
CA GLU A 55 -19.16 28.56 -9.69
C GLU A 55 -18.90 27.64 -10.89
N LEU A 56 -17.78 27.84 -11.60
CA LEU A 56 -17.41 26.99 -12.73
C LEU A 56 -17.13 25.55 -12.31
N LEU A 57 -16.45 25.33 -11.18
CA LEU A 57 -16.19 23.99 -10.65
C LEU A 57 -17.47 23.33 -10.14
N ALA A 58 -18.35 24.07 -9.46
CA ALA A 58 -19.66 23.56 -9.04
C ALA A 58 -20.54 23.12 -10.24
N GLY A 59 -20.36 23.76 -11.40
CA GLY A 59 -21.00 23.39 -12.67
C GLY A 59 -20.28 22.28 -13.46
N GLY A 60 -19.15 21.75 -12.99
CA GLY A 60 -18.36 20.73 -13.69
C GLY A 60 -17.54 21.26 -14.89
N HIS A 61 -17.29 22.57 -14.95
CA HIS A 61 -16.61 23.23 -16.07
C HIS A 61 -15.13 23.53 -15.77
N ALA A 62 -14.35 22.50 -15.41
CA ALA A 62 -12.95 22.65 -14.99
C ALA A 62 -12.03 23.26 -16.07
N GLU A 63 -12.25 22.94 -17.36
CA GLU A 63 -11.49 23.54 -18.46
C GLU A 63 -11.77 25.03 -18.61
N GLN A 64 -13.04 25.45 -18.50
CA GLN A 64 -13.40 26.87 -18.55
C GLN A 64 -12.82 27.63 -17.34
N ALA A 65 -12.77 27.00 -16.17
CA ALA A 65 -12.11 27.57 -14.99
C ALA A 65 -10.61 27.77 -15.23
N ARG A 66 -9.95 26.79 -15.87
CA ARG A 66 -8.53 26.90 -16.28
C ARG A 66 -8.31 28.04 -17.25
N ASP A 67 -9.11 28.13 -18.31
CA ASP A 67 -9.02 29.19 -19.32
C ASP A 67 -9.26 30.57 -18.71
N ARG A 68 -10.12 30.66 -17.71
CA ARG A 68 -10.38 31.92 -16.99
C ARG A 68 -9.18 32.34 -16.15
N LEU A 69 -8.53 31.41 -15.47
CA LEU A 69 -7.32 31.69 -14.69
C LEU A 69 -6.14 32.09 -15.59
N THR A 70 -5.91 31.39 -16.69
CA THR A 70 -4.77 31.66 -17.58
C THR A 70 -5.02 32.85 -18.50
N GLY A 71 -6.22 32.96 -19.08
CA GLY A 71 -6.57 33.99 -20.04
C GLY A 71 -7.02 35.30 -19.40
N TYR A 72 -8.01 35.26 -18.52
CA TYR A 72 -8.60 36.46 -17.93
C TYR A 72 -7.78 37.00 -16.75
N ALA A 73 -7.36 36.11 -15.83
CA ALA A 73 -6.57 36.51 -14.67
C ALA A 73 -5.04 36.55 -14.92
N GLY A 74 -4.59 36.10 -16.09
CA GLY A 74 -3.19 36.15 -16.49
C GLY A 74 -2.26 35.25 -15.68
N PHE A 75 -2.79 34.23 -15.01
CA PHE A 75 -1.96 33.29 -14.25
C PHE A 75 -1.15 32.40 -15.19
N ARG A 76 0.08 32.08 -14.77
CA ARG A 76 0.84 31.01 -15.40
C ARG A 76 0.09 29.68 -15.32
N PRO A 77 0.17 28.80 -16.35
CA PRO A 77 -0.54 27.52 -16.35
C PRO A 77 -0.30 26.67 -15.11
N GLU A 78 0.92 26.67 -14.57
CA GLU A 78 1.26 25.89 -13.37
C GLU A 78 0.56 26.41 -12.12
N ILE A 79 0.44 27.74 -11.98
CA ILE A 79 -0.27 28.38 -10.87
C ILE A 79 -1.78 28.18 -11.01
N ALA A 80 -2.32 28.27 -12.23
CA ALA A 80 -3.72 27.98 -12.51
C ALA A 80 -4.08 26.53 -12.13
N ALA A 81 -3.22 25.56 -12.47
CA ALA A 81 -3.42 24.16 -12.09
C ALA A 81 -3.43 23.97 -10.56
N GLN A 82 -2.50 24.60 -9.84
CA GLN A 82 -2.46 24.53 -8.38
C GLN A 82 -3.68 25.19 -7.72
N LEU A 83 -4.19 26.29 -8.28
CA LEU A 83 -5.40 26.95 -7.79
C LEU A 83 -6.66 26.12 -8.03
N LEU A 84 -6.77 25.48 -9.19
CA LEU A 84 -7.89 24.58 -9.47
C LEU A 84 -7.89 23.36 -8.55
N ALA A 85 -6.71 22.79 -8.28
CA ALA A 85 -6.57 21.69 -7.31
C ALA A 85 -7.04 22.13 -5.91
N ALA A 86 -6.60 23.30 -5.45
CA ALA A 86 -7.03 23.83 -4.15
C ALA A 86 -8.55 24.05 -4.07
N TRP A 87 -9.17 24.60 -5.12
CA TRP A 87 -10.60 24.92 -5.15
C TRP A 87 -11.53 23.72 -5.38
N SER A 88 -11.08 22.72 -6.12
CA SER A 88 -11.87 21.48 -6.36
C SER A 88 -11.87 20.56 -5.14
N GLY A 89 -10.97 20.78 -4.17
CA GLY A 89 -10.68 19.79 -3.13
C GLY A 89 -10.00 18.55 -3.69
N ASP A 90 -9.76 18.50 -5.01
CA ASP A 90 -8.97 17.48 -5.64
C ASP A 90 -7.51 17.72 -5.25
N ASP A 91 -7.04 16.92 -4.29
CA ASP A 91 -5.61 16.67 -4.04
C ASP A 91 -4.92 15.99 -5.26
N THR A 92 -5.49 16.12 -6.47
CA THR A 92 -4.93 15.67 -7.76
C THR A 92 -3.63 16.40 -8.12
N GLY A 93 -3.22 17.37 -7.29
CA GLY A 93 -2.00 18.14 -7.42
C GLY A 93 -0.76 17.55 -6.72
N THR A 94 -0.79 16.37 -6.08
CA THR A 94 0.48 15.65 -5.91
C THR A 94 0.84 15.06 -7.28
N PRO A 95 1.86 15.59 -7.99
CA PRO A 95 2.34 14.89 -9.19
C PRO A 95 2.65 13.45 -8.80
N ALA A 96 2.40 12.49 -9.70
CA ALA A 96 2.80 11.10 -9.50
C ALA A 96 4.26 11.09 -9.00
N GLU A 97 4.42 10.88 -7.70
CA GLU A 97 5.75 10.95 -7.10
C GLU A 97 6.44 9.67 -7.50
N SER A 98 7.62 9.77 -8.11
CA SER A 98 8.46 8.59 -8.27
C SER A 98 8.92 8.16 -6.88
N PRO A 99 8.44 7.02 -6.35
CA PRO A 99 8.66 6.67 -4.95
C PRO A 99 10.12 6.33 -4.64
N GLY A 100 10.94 6.11 -5.67
CA GLY A 100 12.32 5.64 -5.56
C GLY A 100 12.40 4.13 -5.36
N PRO A 101 13.58 3.57 -5.04
CA PRO A 101 13.76 2.14 -4.86
C PRO A 101 12.98 1.64 -3.64
N PRO A 102 12.11 0.61 -3.78
CA PRO A 102 11.33 0.10 -2.67
C PRO A 102 12.19 -0.72 -1.69
N ALA A 103 11.94 -0.51 -0.40
CA ALA A 103 12.43 -1.35 0.69
C ALA A 103 11.50 -2.56 0.93
N ALA A 104 10.19 -2.36 0.76
CA ALA A 104 9.17 -3.40 0.83
C ALA A 104 8.03 -3.10 -0.14
N VAL A 105 7.34 -4.15 -0.58
CA VAL A 105 6.16 -4.06 -1.45
C VAL A 105 5.06 -5.00 -0.97
N ALA A 106 3.81 -4.58 -1.16
CA ALA A 106 2.64 -5.41 -0.95
C ALA A 106 1.69 -5.28 -2.14
N LEU A 107 0.94 -6.34 -2.40
CA LEU A 107 -0.14 -6.39 -3.37
C LEU A 107 -1.45 -6.63 -2.62
N GLY A 108 -2.46 -5.82 -2.92
CA GLY A 108 -3.81 -6.00 -2.40
C GLY A 108 -4.69 -6.81 -3.36
N ASP A 109 -5.93 -7.06 -2.97
CA ASP A 109 -6.95 -7.60 -3.88
C ASP A 109 -7.25 -6.55 -4.97
N GLY A 110 -6.80 -6.81 -6.21
CA GLY A 110 -6.91 -5.89 -7.36
C GLY A 110 -5.56 -5.32 -7.82
N PRO A 111 -5.55 -4.24 -8.65
CA PRO A 111 -4.32 -3.65 -9.19
C PRO A 111 -3.59 -2.73 -8.18
N VAL A 112 -3.96 -2.80 -6.89
CA VAL A 112 -3.43 -1.90 -5.87
C VAL A 112 -2.12 -2.43 -5.34
N LEU A 113 -1.10 -1.59 -5.48
CA LEU A 113 0.25 -1.79 -4.98
C LEU A 113 0.46 -0.87 -3.78
N ALA A 114 1.19 -1.36 -2.78
CA ALA A 114 1.77 -0.51 -1.76
C ALA A 114 3.28 -0.72 -1.74
N LEU A 115 4.01 0.36 -1.48
CA LEU A 115 5.44 0.30 -1.33
C LEU A 115 5.93 1.26 -0.26
N VAL A 116 6.99 0.82 0.41
CA VAL A 116 7.71 1.62 1.40
C VAL A 116 9.05 1.97 0.82
N THR A 117 9.39 3.25 0.86
CA THR A 117 10.68 3.78 0.40
C THR A 117 11.27 4.68 1.48
N GLY A 118 12.49 5.18 1.25
CA GLY A 118 13.10 6.16 2.14
C GLY A 118 12.34 7.50 2.20
N SER A 119 11.48 7.79 1.22
CA SER A 119 10.73 9.04 1.12
C SER A 119 9.30 8.94 1.68
N GLY A 120 8.74 7.74 1.80
CA GLY A 120 7.38 7.58 2.31
C GLY A 120 6.81 6.18 2.12
N VAL A 121 5.53 6.06 2.48
CA VAL A 121 4.67 4.95 2.08
C VAL A 121 3.82 5.43 0.92
N PHE A 122 3.74 4.65 -0.14
CA PHE A 122 2.98 4.98 -1.34
C PHE A 122 2.03 3.86 -1.67
N THR A 123 0.91 4.22 -2.28
CA THR A 123 0.02 3.28 -2.95
C THR A 123 -0.22 3.74 -4.38
N GLY A 124 -0.62 2.82 -5.23
CA GLY A 124 -0.87 3.14 -6.64
C GLY A 124 -1.27 1.96 -7.47
N SER A 125 -1.50 2.23 -8.75
CA SER A 125 -1.61 1.22 -9.79
C SER A 125 -0.78 1.67 -10.98
N ALA A 126 -0.14 0.72 -11.67
CA ALA A 126 0.43 0.88 -13.01
C ALA A 126 1.03 2.27 -13.36
N GLY A 127 1.91 2.81 -12.51
CA GLY A 127 2.66 4.05 -12.78
C GLY A 127 2.10 5.33 -12.16
N ALA A 128 0.90 5.30 -11.58
CA ALA A 128 0.35 6.41 -10.79
C ALA A 128 0.56 6.12 -9.30
N TRP A 129 1.58 6.74 -8.72
CA TRP A 129 1.91 6.61 -7.30
C TRP A 129 1.39 7.81 -6.51
N ARG A 130 0.75 7.53 -5.37
CA ARG A 130 0.30 8.51 -4.39
C ARG A 130 0.95 8.21 -3.05
N ARG A 131 1.54 9.22 -2.41
CA ARG A 131 2.07 9.07 -1.06
C ARG A 131 0.92 9.00 -0.07
N VAL A 132 0.88 7.93 0.72
CA VAL A 132 -0.14 7.72 1.77
C VAL A 132 0.39 7.99 3.16
N ALA A 133 1.70 8.04 3.37
CA ALA A 133 2.28 8.46 4.64
C ALA A 133 3.73 8.93 4.47
N SER A 134 4.17 9.81 5.37
CA SER A 134 5.57 10.21 5.55
C SER A 134 6.02 9.80 6.95
N PRO A 135 6.31 8.50 7.19
CA PRO A 135 6.67 8.02 8.52
C PRO A 135 7.90 8.78 9.06
N PRO A 136 7.94 9.06 10.38
CA PRO A 136 9.04 9.79 10.99
C PRO A 136 10.31 8.94 10.96
N GLY A 137 11.12 9.13 9.91
CA GLY A 137 12.40 8.47 9.70
C GLY A 137 12.38 7.33 8.67
N ALA A 138 13.54 7.07 8.07
CA ALA A 138 13.76 6.04 7.04
C ALA A 138 13.68 4.59 7.55
N THR A 139 13.05 4.36 8.69
CA THR A 139 13.01 3.07 9.39
C THR A 139 11.70 2.32 9.19
N SER A 140 10.74 2.86 8.41
CA SER A 140 9.66 2.04 7.88
C SER A 140 10.24 1.00 6.93
N ARG A 141 10.04 -0.28 7.22
CA ARG A 141 10.73 -1.38 6.52
C ARG A 141 9.82 -2.47 6.00
N ASP A 142 8.55 -2.45 6.36
CA ASP A 142 7.60 -3.43 5.85
C ASP A 142 6.21 -2.81 5.66
N VAL A 143 5.46 -3.38 4.73
CA VAL A 143 4.14 -2.92 4.31
C VAL A 143 3.24 -4.11 4.00
N ALA A 144 1.96 -3.96 4.34
CA ALA A 144 0.93 -4.92 4.00
C ALA A 144 -0.30 -4.21 3.43
N LEU A 145 -1.04 -4.91 2.58
CA LEU A 145 -2.34 -4.49 2.06
C LEU A 145 -3.39 -5.53 2.46
N ALA A 146 -4.47 -5.10 3.12
CA ALA A 146 -5.55 -5.99 3.50
C ALA A 146 -6.87 -5.23 3.71
N GLY A 147 -7.98 -5.74 3.16
CA GLY A 147 -9.31 -5.19 3.40
C GLY A 147 -9.45 -3.70 3.05
N GLY A 148 -8.79 -3.24 1.99
CA GLY A 148 -8.76 -1.82 1.61
C GLY A 148 -7.90 -0.94 2.52
N HIS A 149 -6.99 -1.52 3.30
CA HIS A 149 -6.06 -0.77 4.15
C HIS A 149 -4.63 -0.98 3.69
N VAL A 150 -3.83 0.08 3.81
CA VAL A 150 -2.37 0.02 3.80
C VAL A 150 -1.86 0.08 5.22
N LEU A 151 -1.04 -0.88 5.59
CA LEU A 151 -0.44 -1.01 6.91
C LEU A 151 1.07 -0.95 6.78
N TRP A 152 1.74 -0.29 7.72
CA TRP A 152 3.19 -0.22 7.74
C TRP A 152 3.73 -0.17 9.17
N THR A 153 4.96 -0.63 9.34
CA THR A 153 5.69 -0.49 10.61
C THR A 153 6.41 0.84 10.63
N ALA A 154 6.40 1.57 11.75
CA ALA A 154 7.27 2.73 11.95
C ALA A 154 7.70 2.83 13.43
N PRO A 155 8.65 3.73 13.78
CA PRO A 155 8.93 4.02 15.18
C PRO A 155 7.64 4.41 15.90
N GLY A 156 7.29 3.67 16.96
CA GLY A 156 6.09 3.90 17.77
C GLY A 156 4.96 2.89 17.54
N GLY A 157 5.00 2.08 16.48
CA GLY A 157 3.93 1.10 16.28
C GLY A 157 3.75 0.53 14.89
N VAL A 158 2.64 -0.19 14.75
CA VAL A 158 2.02 -0.50 13.47
C VAL A 158 1.00 0.58 13.18
N PHE A 159 1.04 1.12 11.98
CA PHE A 159 0.13 2.15 11.51
C PHE A 159 -0.73 1.60 10.38
N ALA A 160 -1.96 2.08 10.28
CA ALA A 160 -2.85 1.78 9.19
C ALA A 160 -3.49 3.04 8.63
N ARG A 161 -3.75 3.01 7.33
CA ARG A 161 -4.55 4.01 6.62
C ARG A 161 -5.53 3.30 5.70
N ARG A 162 -6.77 3.77 5.68
CA ARG A 162 -7.79 3.26 4.76
C ARG A 162 -7.54 3.82 3.36
N LEU A 163 -7.71 2.98 2.37
CA LEU A 163 -7.80 3.32 0.96
C LEU A 163 -9.29 3.28 0.62
N THR A 164 -9.95 4.43 0.44
CA THR A 164 -11.37 4.45 0.07
C THR A 164 -11.46 4.24 -1.43
N ALA A 165 -11.88 3.07 -1.90
CA ALA A 165 -12.37 2.96 -3.28
C ALA A 165 -13.55 3.95 -3.41
N ASP A 166 -13.54 4.82 -4.43
CA ASP A 166 -14.56 5.85 -4.61
C ASP A 166 -16.00 5.34 -4.42
N ASP A 167 -16.82 6.18 -3.79
CA ASP A 167 -18.24 6.03 -3.40
C ASP A 167 -19.05 5.07 -4.30
N PRO A 168 -19.76 4.05 -3.78
CA PRO A 168 -20.52 3.08 -4.57
C PRO A 168 -21.79 3.63 -5.25
N ARG A 169 -21.92 4.95 -5.46
CA ARG A 169 -23.05 5.49 -6.22
C ARG A 169 -22.87 5.17 -7.70
N PRO A 170 -23.89 4.59 -8.36
CA PRO A 170 -23.78 4.16 -9.75
C PRO A 170 -23.85 5.37 -10.68
N HIS A 171 -22.72 6.00 -10.95
CA HIS A 171 -22.59 6.87 -12.10
C HIS A 171 -22.25 6.01 -13.32
N HIS A 172 -23.21 5.90 -14.23
CA HIS A 172 -23.07 5.30 -15.55
C HIS A 172 -21.84 5.85 -16.27
N HIS A 173 -20.75 5.08 -16.38
CA HIS A 173 -19.68 5.36 -17.35
C HIS A 173 -19.14 4.08 -17.97
N THR A 174 -18.75 4.24 -19.23
CA THR A 174 -18.48 3.26 -20.28
C THR A 174 -17.18 2.47 -20.11
N ALA A 175 -17.08 1.36 -20.84
CA ALA A 175 -16.31 0.15 -20.54
C ALA A 175 -14.79 0.14 -20.80
N ASP A 176 -14.07 1.27 -20.92
CA ASP A 176 -12.69 1.22 -21.47
C ASP A 176 -11.55 1.92 -20.67
N GLU A 177 -11.71 2.26 -19.40
CA GLU A 177 -10.54 2.69 -18.58
C GLU A 177 -10.56 2.15 -17.14
N PRO A 178 -9.51 1.44 -16.68
CA PRO A 178 -9.36 1.09 -15.29
C PRO A 178 -8.87 2.34 -14.51
N ARG A 179 -9.73 2.91 -13.66
CA ARG A 179 -9.31 3.88 -12.63
C ARG A 179 -9.30 3.22 -11.27
N PRO A 180 -8.14 3.06 -10.63
CA PRO A 180 -8.09 2.70 -9.22
C PRO A 180 -7.35 3.82 -8.47
N ASN A 181 -8.05 4.90 -8.19
CA ASN A 181 -7.56 5.92 -7.27
C ASN A 181 -8.50 5.91 -6.08
N GLY A 182 -8.09 5.26 -5.01
CA GLY A 182 -8.81 5.40 -3.77
C GLY A 182 -8.69 6.84 -3.26
N HIS A 183 -9.80 7.45 -2.87
CA HIS A 183 -9.77 8.61 -2.01
C HIS A 183 -9.01 8.25 -0.70
N ILE A 184 -8.49 9.25 -0.01
CA ILE A 184 -7.73 9.05 1.23
C ILE A 184 -8.40 9.93 2.27
N ASP A 185 -9.32 9.35 3.03
CA ASP A 185 -10.24 10.10 3.89
C ASP A 185 -9.79 10.25 5.36
N ASP A 186 -8.74 9.56 5.80
CA ASP A 186 -8.34 9.53 7.22
C ASP A 186 -6.86 9.80 7.44
N GLU A 187 -6.49 10.37 8.59
CA GLU A 187 -5.11 10.39 9.08
C GLU A 187 -4.61 8.97 9.43
N PRO A 188 -3.29 8.69 9.33
CA PRO A 188 -2.71 7.44 9.84
C PRO A 188 -3.11 7.18 11.30
N ARG A 189 -3.64 5.98 11.57
CA ARG A 189 -3.99 5.56 12.93
C ARG A 189 -3.00 4.53 13.45
N ILE A 190 -2.76 4.56 14.76
CA ILE A 190 -1.93 3.56 15.44
C ILE A 190 -2.80 2.32 15.69
N VAL A 191 -2.40 1.19 15.12
CA VAL A 191 -3.01 -0.13 15.30
C VAL A 191 -2.51 -0.80 16.58
N ALA A 192 -1.20 -0.68 16.83
CA ALA A 192 -0.56 -1.23 18.00
C ALA A 192 0.62 -0.35 18.41
N THR A 193 0.70 -0.02 19.70
CA THR A 193 1.86 0.62 20.30
C THR A 193 2.79 -0.47 20.80
N ALA A 194 4.05 -0.45 20.36
CA ALA A 194 5.08 -1.23 21.02
C ALA A 194 6.36 -0.39 21.09
N ASP A 195 7.05 -0.50 22.21
CA ASP A 195 8.41 -0.03 22.35
C ASP A 195 9.25 -0.84 21.35
N GLN A 196 9.42 -0.28 20.16
CA GLN A 196 10.27 -0.78 19.06
C GLN A 196 9.68 -1.81 18.09
N VAL A 197 8.50 -1.62 17.50
CA VAL A 197 8.08 -2.46 16.34
C VAL A 197 9.22 -2.61 15.30
N ARG A 198 9.43 -3.83 14.82
CA ARG A 198 10.41 -4.20 13.79
C ARG A 198 9.70 -4.97 12.66
N TYR A 199 10.35 -4.98 11.49
CA TYR A 199 9.99 -5.88 10.40
C TYR A 199 10.22 -7.34 10.83
N PRO A 200 9.40 -8.32 10.41
CA PRO A 200 8.38 -8.21 9.36
C PRO A 200 6.94 -7.93 9.84
N LEU A 201 6.06 -7.58 8.90
CA LEU A 201 4.62 -7.30 9.03
C LEU A 201 3.83 -8.11 7.98
N ALA A 202 2.69 -8.68 8.36
CA ALA A 202 1.72 -9.25 7.45
C ALA A 202 0.30 -8.83 7.83
N ALA A 203 -0.61 -8.82 6.85
CA ALA A 203 -2.01 -8.59 7.12
C ALA A 203 -2.89 -9.39 6.16
N VAL A 204 -4.12 -9.70 6.59
CA VAL A 204 -5.12 -10.41 5.78
C VAL A 204 -6.51 -9.95 6.19
N CYS A 205 -7.47 -9.99 5.27
CA CYS A 205 -8.88 -9.68 5.55
C CYS A 205 -9.76 -10.86 5.10
N PRO A 206 -9.87 -11.94 5.90
CA PRO A 206 -10.42 -13.20 5.42
C PRO A 206 -11.92 -13.14 5.11
N ASP A 207 -12.66 -12.35 5.87
CA ASP A 207 -14.12 -12.20 5.79
C ASP A 207 -14.56 -10.89 5.11
N GLY A 208 -13.60 -10.07 4.65
CA GLY A 208 -13.86 -8.76 4.04
C GLY A 208 -14.23 -7.65 5.04
N SER A 209 -14.36 -7.96 6.33
CA SER A 209 -14.82 -7.04 7.37
C SER A 209 -13.81 -6.82 8.50
N THR A 210 -12.98 -7.82 8.79
CA THR A 210 -11.97 -7.80 9.84
C THR A 210 -10.59 -7.88 9.22
N VAL A 211 -9.74 -6.88 9.49
CA VAL A 211 -8.32 -6.93 9.08
C VAL A 211 -7.49 -7.52 10.20
N ASP A 212 -6.94 -8.70 9.98
CA ASP A 212 -6.01 -9.35 10.88
C ASP A 212 -4.58 -8.92 10.56
N VAL A 213 -3.90 -8.40 11.56
CA VAL A 213 -2.56 -7.81 11.44
C VAL A 213 -1.59 -8.59 12.30
N PHE A 214 -0.47 -8.99 11.71
CA PHE A 214 0.60 -9.73 12.36
C PHE A 214 1.91 -8.95 12.26
N TRP A 215 2.58 -8.69 13.37
CA TRP A 215 3.86 -7.97 13.37
C TRP A 215 4.82 -8.56 14.39
N THR A 216 6.06 -8.08 14.35
CA THR A 216 7.07 -8.49 15.32
C THR A 216 7.57 -7.30 16.14
N PRO A 217 7.40 -7.26 17.47
CA PRO A 217 8.01 -6.21 18.28
C PRO A 217 9.54 -6.36 18.34
N ASP A 218 10.09 -7.57 18.27
CA ASP A 218 11.51 -7.85 18.49
C ASP A 218 12.15 -8.74 17.41
N ARG A 219 11.42 -8.98 16.31
CA ARG A 219 11.73 -9.97 15.26
C ARG A 219 11.69 -11.41 15.73
N VAL A 220 11.31 -11.73 16.95
CA VAL A 220 11.30 -13.12 17.45
C VAL A 220 9.87 -13.56 17.74
N ARG A 221 9.12 -12.71 18.44
CA ARG A 221 7.71 -12.91 18.74
C ARG A 221 6.85 -12.36 17.61
N ILE A 222 5.76 -13.05 17.30
CA ILE A 222 4.72 -12.55 16.42
C ILE A 222 3.53 -12.16 17.30
N GLU A 223 3.13 -10.90 17.19
CA GLU A 223 1.92 -10.38 17.79
C GLU A 223 0.82 -10.32 16.73
N HIS A 224 -0.42 -10.43 17.18
CA HIS A 224 -1.61 -10.39 16.34
C HIS A 224 -2.62 -9.40 16.92
N ALA A 225 -3.31 -8.68 16.04
CA ALA A 225 -4.49 -7.90 16.35
C ALA A 225 -5.53 -8.04 15.24
N ALA A 226 -6.79 -8.17 15.63
CA ALA A 226 -7.94 -8.16 14.72
C ALA A 226 -8.59 -6.78 14.73
N LEU A 227 -8.56 -6.07 13.61
CA LEU A 227 -9.18 -4.76 13.46
C LEU A 227 -10.63 -4.90 12.97
N ARG A 228 -11.57 -4.80 13.91
CA ARG A 228 -13.00 -4.60 13.65
C ARG A 228 -13.39 -3.18 14.03
N ASP A 229 -14.02 -2.45 13.11
CA ASP A 229 -14.58 -1.11 13.34
C ASP A 229 -13.63 -0.12 14.08
N TRP A 230 -12.31 -0.31 13.97
CA TRP A 230 -11.28 0.54 14.57
C TRP A 230 -11.26 0.65 16.11
N GLY A 231 -11.57 -0.41 16.87
CA GLY A 231 -11.72 -0.24 18.34
C GLY A 231 -11.29 -1.37 19.28
N GLY A 232 -10.79 -2.51 18.81
CA GLY A 232 -10.39 -3.60 19.71
C GLY A 232 -9.15 -4.34 19.24
N THR A 233 -8.19 -4.55 20.15
CA THR A 233 -7.06 -5.45 19.96
C THR A 233 -7.29 -6.71 20.80
N SER A 234 -7.59 -7.83 20.16
CA SER A 234 -7.47 -9.14 20.82
C SER A 234 -6.10 -9.72 20.48
N SER A 235 -5.28 -9.97 21.49
CA SER A 235 -4.02 -10.69 21.30
C SER A 235 -4.31 -12.20 21.25
N LEU A 236 -4.03 -12.83 20.12
CA LEU A 236 -3.94 -14.28 20.03
C LEU A 236 -2.47 -14.68 20.15
N THR A 237 -2.18 -15.74 20.90
CA THR A 237 -0.82 -16.28 21.00
C THR A 237 -0.44 -16.91 19.66
N VAL A 238 0.42 -16.23 18.89
CA VAL A 238 1.08 -16.86 17.76
C VAL A 238 2.22 -17.73 18.32
N PRO A 239 2.29 -19.02 17.97
CA PRO A 239 3.39 -19.84 18.44
C PRO A 239 4.72 -19.24 17.94
N PRO A 240 5.80 -19.30 18.73
CA PRO A 240 7.07 -18.70 18.36
C PRO A 240 7.60 -19.33 17.08
N ALA A 241 8.31 -18.53 16.27
CA ALA A 241 9.00 -19.04 15.10
C ALA A 241 9.90 -20.22 15.52
N PRO A 242 9.93 -21.31 14.73
CA PRO A 242 10.70 -22.49 15.09
C PRO A 242 12.17 -22.07 15.25
N SER A 243 12.72 -22.33 16.44
CA SER A 243 14.08 -22.01 16.96
C SER A 243 14.24 -20.76 17.86
N GLY A 244 13.28 -19.83 17.92
CA GLY A 244 13.47 -18.54 18.62
C GLY A 244 14.43 -17.58 17.90
N GLU A 245 14.76 -17.86 16.64
CA GLU A 245 15.53 -16.99 15.76
C GLU A 245 14.77 -15.74 15.34
N ARG A 246 15.52 -14.76 14.80
CA ARG A 246 14.96 -13.54 14.23
C ARG A 246 14.32 -13.81 12.88
N LEU A 247 13.09 -13.35 12.72
CA LEU A 247 12.29 -13.32 11.52
C LEU A 247 12.81 -12.25 10.55
N THR A 248 12.90 -12.63 9.28
CA THR A 248 13.28 -11.76 8.15
C THR A 248 12.10 -11.49 7.22
N ALA A 249 11.13 -12.40 7.15
CA ALA A 249 9.90 -12.22 6.40
C ALA A 249 8.72 -12.88 7.12
N LEU A 250 7.53 -12.31 6.94
CA LEU A 250 6.24 -12.82 7.41
C LEU A 250 5.22 -12.55 6.32
N ALA A 251 4.38 -13.53 6.01
CA ALA A 251 3.32 -13.39 5.04
C ALA A 251 2.04 -14.03 5.56
N ALA A 252 0.90 -13.48 5.15
CA ALA A 252 -0.43 -14.01 5.43
C ALA A 252 -1.26 -13.99 4.15
N ALA A 253 -2.04 -15.04 3.89
CA ALA A 253 -3.00 -15.04 2.79
C ALA A 253 -4.22 -15.92 3.08
N THR A 254 -5.36 -15.53 2.51
CA THR A 254 -6.60 -16.30 2.57
C THR A 254 -6.52 -17.50 1.63
N GLY A 255 -6.34 -18.71 2.19
CA GLY A 255 -6.36 -19.96 1.44
C GLY A 255 -7.78 -20.38 1.03
N SER A 256 -8.75 -20.21 1.92
CA SER A 256 -10.18 -20.46 1.66
C SER A 256 -11.05 -19.55 2.52
N ALA A 257 -12.38 -19.63 2.37
CA ALA A 257 -13.33 -18.88 3.21
C ALA A 257 -13.22 -19.19 4.72
N ARG A 258 -12.49 -20.25 5.11
CA ARG A 258 -12.30 -20.66 6.52
C ARG A 258 -10.85 -20.82 6.92
N THR A 259 -9.92 -20.56 6.00
CA THR A 259 -8.51 -20.87 6.25
C THR A 259 -7.63 -19.73 5.77
N VAL A 260 -6.77 -19.28 6.67
CA VAL A 260 -5.65 -18.39 6.41
C VAL A 260 -4.36 -19.20 6.55
N TRP A 261 -3.39 -18.91 5.70
CA TRP A 261 -2.04 -19.42 5.83
C TRP A 261 -1.14 -18.31 6.35
N LEU A 262 -0.24 -18.67 7.27
CA LEU A 262 0.87 -17.85 7.73
C LEU A 262 2.17 -18.50 7.29
N ALA A 263 3.14 -17.71 6.84
CA ALA A 263 4.47 -18.16 6.47
C ALA A 263 5.53 -17.24 7.07
N ALA A 264 6.63 -17.82 7.55
CA ALA A 264 7.71 -17.10 8.19
C ALA A 264 9.08 -17.61 7.70
N LEU A 265 10.03 -16.68 7.55
CA LEU A 265 11.43 -16.95 7.22
C LEU A 265 12.34 -16.40 8.32
N THR A 266 13.30 -17.18 8.80
CA THR A 266 14.28 -16.74 9.81
C THR A 266 15.60 -16.27 9.18
N GLU A 267 16.47 -15.63 9.96
CA GLU A 267 17.83 -15.24 9.54
C GLU A 267 18.71 -16.44 9.13
N ALA A 268 18.51 -17.62 9.74
CA ALA A 268 19.20 -18.85 9.35
C ALA A 268 18.66 -19.45 8.04
N GLY A 269 17.54 -18.94 7.52
CA GLY A 269 16.86 -19.47 6.33
C GLY A 269 15.85 -20.57 6.64
N THR A 270 15.53 -20.79 7.91
CA THR A 270 14.45 -21.71 8.31
C THR A 270 13.12 -21.14 7.84
N THR A 271 12.36 -21.95 7.13
CA THR A 271 11.03 -21.58 6.63
C THR A 271 9.99 -22.42 7.34
N ALA A 272 8.90 -21.80 7.77
CA ALA A 272 7.80 -22.50 8.41
C ALA A 272 6.47 -21.91 8.00
N CYS A 273 5.42 -22.73 8.05
CA CYS A 273 4.06 -22.32 7.77
C CYS A 273 3.12 -22.79 8.87
N ALA A 274 2.13 -21.97 9.22
CA ALA A 274 1.06 -22.33 10.13
C ALA A 274 -0.28 -22.18 9.40
N ARG A 275 -1.17 -23.16 9.62
CA ARG A 275 -2.54 -23.08 9.15
C ARG A 275 -3.38 -22.42 10.23
N TRP A 276 -4.06 -21.34 9.88
CA TRP A 276 -5.08 -20.73 10.73
C TRP A 276 -6.46 -21.14 10.24
N ASP A 277 -7.13 -21.98 11.03
CA ASP A 277 -8.55 -22.22 10.87
C ASP A 277 -9.31 -21.13 11.62
N LEU A 278 -10.14 -20.35 10.92
CA LEU A 278 -10.85 -19.21 11.51
C LEU A 278 -11.82 -19.62 12.63
N THR A 279 -12.16 -20.90 12.74
CA THR A 279 -13.02 -21.45 13.79
C THR A 279 -12.25 -22.15 14.90
N ALA A 280 -11.12 -22.79 14.59
CA ALA A 280 -10.35 -23.57 15.56
C ALA A 280 -9.08 -22.87 16.08
N GLY A 281 -8.66 -21.76 15.48
CA GLY A 281 -7.46 -21.02 15.83
C GLY A 281 -6.24 -21.37 14.98
N ILE A 282 -5.10 -20.76 15.32
CA ILE A 282 -3.82 -20.95 14.63
C ILE A 282 -3.22 -22.28 15.08
N GLY A 283 -2.97 -23.18 14.12
CA GLY A 283 -2.26 -24.44 14.35
C GLY A 283 -0.76 -24.26 14.51
N ASP A 284 -0.06 -25.36 14.75
CA ASP A 284 1.40 -25.36 14.93
C ASP A 284 2.15 -24.95 13.66
N TRP A 285 3.30 -24.30 13.85
CA TRP A 285 4.25 -24.04 12.76
C TRP A 285 4.88 -25.35 12.29
N THR A 286 4.65 -25.67 11.03
CA THR A 286 5.26 -26.80 10.34
C THR A 286 6.46 -26.31 9.53
N PRO A 287 7.68 -26.83 9.78
CA PRO A 287 8.84 -26.53 8.94
C PRO A 287 8.59 -26.92 7.49
N VAL A 288 9.09 -26.09 6.57
CA VAL A 288 9.08 -26.34 5.14
C VAL A 288 10.52 -26.24 4.68
N ASP A 289 11.12 -27.36 4.28
CA ASP A 289 12.53 -27.37 3.86
C ASP A 289 12.65 -26.94 2.39
N PRO A 290 13.20 -25.74 2.10
CA PRO A 290 13.40 -25.31 0.73
C PRO A 290 14.59 -26.04 0.10
N PRO A 291 14.57 -26.29 -1.22
CA PRO A 291 15.69 -26.92 -1.92
C PRO A 291 16.96 -26.02 -1.97
N ALA A 292 16.83 -24.75 -1.62
CA ALA A 292 17.91 -23.77 -1.57
C ALA A 292 17.61 -22.69 -0.52
N ARG A 293 18.63 -21.93 -0.11
CA ARG A 293 18.45 -20.82 0.84
C ARG A 293 17.56 -19.73 0.24
N LEU A 294 16.51 -19.36 0.96
CA LEU A 294 15.58 -18.31 0.56
C LEU A 294 16.10 -16.93 0.96
N ALA A 295 15.84 -15.95 0.10
CA ALA A 295 16.07 -14.54 0.36
C ALA A 295 14.82 -13.84 0.91
N THR A 296 13.65 -14.20 0.41
CA THR A 296 12.35 -13.66 0.82
C THR A 296 11.22 -14.63 0.44
N LEU A 297 10.04 -14.45 1.05
CA LEU A 297 8.84 -15.24 0.77
C LEU A 297 7.58 -14.36 0.76
N THR A 298 6.52 -14.87 0.16
CA THR A 298 5.16 -14.32 0.21
C THR A 298 4.13 -15.44 0.05
N LEU A 299 2.85 -15.13 0.26
CA LEU A 299 1.76 -16.08 0.09
C LEU A 299 0.76 -15.58 -0.97
N ALA A 300 0.27 -16.51 -1.78
CA ALA A 300 -0.79 -16.32 -2.76
C ALA A 300 -1.86 -17.40 -2.55
N GLY A 301 -2.83 -17.11 -1.68
CA GLY A 301 -3.82 -18.10 -1.25
C GLY A 301 -3.16 -19.31 -0.57
N ARG A 302 -3.16 -20.48 -1.23
CA ARG A 302 -2.53 -21.72 -0.74
C ARG A 302 -1.06 -21.89 -1.16
N TRP A 303 -0.54 -20.99 -1.99
CA TRP A 303 0.81 -21.09 -2.52
C TRP A 303 1.77 -20.27 -1.67
N LEU A 304 2.81 -20.93 -1.17
CA LEU A 304 4.00 -20.27 -0.68
C LEU A 304 4.93 -20.01 -1.85
N LEU A 305 5.20 -18.74 -2.12
CA LEU A 305 6.12 -18.30 -3.16
C LEU A 305 7.38 -17.77 -2.48
N ALA A 306 8.54 -18.13 -3.01
CA ALA A 306 9.80 -17.71 -2.42
C ALA A 306 10.87 -17.48 -3.49
N TYR A 307 11.73 -16.50 -3.24
CA TYR A 307 12.94 -16.30 -4.05
C TYR A 307 14.14 -16.85 -3.32
N THR A 308 14.99 -17.57 -4.02
CA THR A 308 16.29 -18.01 -3.51
C THR A 308 17.29 -16.86 -3.52
N VAL A 309 18.35 -16.98 -2.71
CA VAL A 309 19.49 -16.05 -2.72
C VAL A 309 20.20 -16.02 -4.09
N THR A 310 20.05 -17.07 -4.89
CA THR A 310 20.57 -17.20 -6.26
C THR A 310 19.61 -16.68 -7.34
N GLY A 311 18.44 -16.14 -6.97
CA GLY A 311 17.51 -15.49 -7.89
C GLY A 311 16.50 -16.41 -8.59
N HIS A 312 16.28 -17.62 -8.07
CA HIS A 312 15.24 -18.53 -8.56
C HIS A 312 13.94 -18.32 -7.80
N LEU A 313 12.83 -18.26 -8.53
CA LEU A 313 11.50 -18.28 -7.93
C LEU A 313 11.06 -19.74 -7.73
N LEU A 314 10.58 -20.04 -6.53
CA LEU A 314 10.06 -21.33 -6.12
C LEU A 314 8.62 -21.18 -5.65
N ALA A 315 7.81 -22.21 -5.88
CA ALA A 315 6.45 -22.32 -5.38
C ALA A 315 6.27 -23.62 -4.58
N TYR A 316 5.53 -23.56 -3.48
CA TYR A 316 5.19 -24.69 -2.62
C TYR A 316 3.69 -24.71 -2.35
N ASP A 317 3.04 -25.85 -2.63
CA ASP A 317 1.60 -26.05 -2.40
C ASP A 317 1.36 -26.49 -0.95
N LEU A 318 0.77 -25.61 -0.13
CA LEU A 318 0.55 -25.86 1.30
C LEU A 318 -0.54 -26.91 1.56
N ASP A 319 -1.53 -27.02 0.66
CA ASP A 319 -2.69 -27.91 0.79
C ASP A 319 -2.56 -29.20 -0.01
N GLY A 320 -1.84 -29.17 -1.14
CA GLY A 320 -1.75 -30.30 -2.06
C GLY A 320 -0.50 -31.16 -1.86
N ALA A 321 0.32 -31.25 -2.91
CA ALA A 321 1.42 -32.21 -2.96
C ALA A 321 2.56 -31.90 -1.98
N ARG A 322 2.59 -30.71 -1.36
CA ARG A 322 3.61 -30.30 -0.38
C ARG A 322 5.04 -30.47 -0.89
N GLN A 323 5.24 -30.04 -2.13
CA GLN A 323 6.51 -30.13 -2.85
C GLN A 323 6.87 -28.80 -3.47
N TRP A 324 8.15 -28.44 -3.37
CA TRP A 324 8.72 -27.30 -4.07
C TRP A 324 8.77 -27.55 -5.57
N ARG A 325 8.44 -26.51 -6.32
CA ARG A 325 8.59 -26.46 -7.78
C ARG A 325 9.36 -25.21 -8.12
N SER A 326 10.26 -25.31 -9.10
CA SER A 326 10.77 -24.09 -9.72
C SER A 326 9.61 -23.43 -10.46
N VAL A 327 9.67 -22.12 -10.54
CA VAL A 327 8.86 -21.35 -11.46
C VAL A 327 9.79 -20.78 -12.51
N ASP A 328 9.48 -21.05 -13.77
CA ASP A 328 10.21 -20.41 -14.86
C ASP A 328 9.93 -18.91 -14.84
N HIS A 329 11.01 -18.12 -14.94
CA HIS A 329 10.87 -16.68 -15.11
C HIS A 329 10.13 -16.43 -16.43
N PRO A 330 9.02 -15.66 -16.43
CA PRO A 330 8.32 -15.34 -17.66
C PRO A 330 9.24 -14.69 -18.69
N ALA A 331 8.96 -14.92 -19.98
CA ALA A 331 9.75 -14.35 -21.06
C ALA A 331 9.83 -12.81 -20.92
N GLY A 332 11.05 -12.26 -20.94
CA GLY A 332 11.29 -10.82 -20.77
C GLY A 332 11.65 -10.38 -19.34
N VAL A 333 11.58 -11.28 -18.35
CA VAL A 333 12.12 -11.03 -17.01
C VAL A 333 13.62 -11.28 -17.05
N ALA A 334 14.42 -10.22 -16.99
CA ALA A 334 15.84 -10.37 -16.72
C ALA A 334 15.98 -11.14 -15.41
N ARG A 335 16.61 -12.32 -15.45
CA ARG A 335 17.03 -13.01 -14.22
C ARG A 335 17.74 -11.97 -13.37
N PHE A 336 17.16 -11.63 -12.21
CA PHE A 336 17.77 -10.61 -11.38
C PHE A 336 19.18 -11.09 -11.04
N ALA A 337 20.19 -10.29 -11.40
CA ALA A 337 21.59 -10.62 -11.11
C ALA A 337 21.88 -10.68 -9.60
N ARG A 338 20.93 -10.20 -8.78
CA ARG A 338 20.92 -10.24 -7.32
C ARG A 338 19.52 -10.58 -6.84
N ALA A 339 19.39 -11.20 -5.68
CA ALA A 339 18.10 -11.51 -5.09
C ALA A 339 17.20 -10.25 -5.02
N PRO A 340 15.90 -10.38 -5.35
CA PRO A 340 14.97 -9.27 -5.22
C PRO A 340 14.87 -8.82 -3.76
N HIS A 341 14.54 -7.55 -3.57
CA HIS A 341 14.38 -6.96 -2.25
C HIS A 341 13.05 -7.38 -1.62
N ALA A 342 12.01 -7.55 -2.44
CA ALA A 342 10.70 -7.93 -1.96
C ALA A 342 9.88 -8.62 -3.05
N ILE A 343 8.96 -9.49 -2.62
CA ILE A 343 7.97 -10.12 -3.47
C ILE A 343 6.59 -10.00 -2.82
N ALA A 344 5.57 -9.83 -3.64
CA ALA A 344 4.18 -9.84 -3.21
C ALA A 344 3.37 -10.62 -4.24
N ALA A 345 2.26 -11.23 -3.82
CA ALA A 345 1.41 -11.94 -4.76
C ALA A 345 -0.06 -11.88 -4.35
N THR A 346 -0.94 -11.89 -5.35
CA THR A 346 -2.37 -12.17 -5.21
C THR A 346 -2.65 -13.56 -5.77
N ARG A 347 -3.93 -13.94 -5.91
CA ARG A 347 -4.31 -15.18 -6.62
C ARG A 347 -3.88 -15.18 -8.08
N ASP A 348 -3.84 -14.01 -8.72
CA ASP A 348 -3.73 -13.90 -10.17
C ASP A 348 -2.44 -13.20 -10.59
N LEU A 349 -1.73 -12.54 -9.67
CA LEU A 349 -0.58 -11.68 -9.98
C LEU A 349 0.58 -11.93 -9.01
N LEU A 350 1.79 -12.02 -9.56
CA LEU A 350 3.04 -11.95 -8.81
C LEU A 350 3.72 -10.62 -9.11
N LEU A 351 4.20 -9.93 -8.08
CA LEU A 351 5.05 -8.75 -8.16
C LEU A 351 6.41 -9.08 -7.54
N VAL A 352 7.47 -8.68 -8.22
CA VAL A 352 8.85 -8.78 -7.73
C VAL A 352 9.51 -7.42 -7.84
N ALA A 353 10.08 -6.96 -6.73
CA ALA A 353 10.75 -5.68 -6.64
C ALA A 353 12.23 -5.88 -6.31
N GLY A 354 13.10 -5.25 -7.09
CA GLY A 354 14.54 -5.29 -6.89
C GLY A 354 15.23 -3.96 -7.20
N PRO A 355 16.58 -3.91 -7.11
CA PRO A 355 17.36 -2.70 -7.37
C PRO A 355 17.13 -2.08 -8.76
N SER A 356 16.77 -2.92 -9.74
CA SER A 356 16.54 -2.54 -11.13
C SER A 356 15.09 -2.17 -11.45
N GLY A 357 14.20 -2.16 -10.46
CA GLY A 357 12.78 -1.80 -10.62
C GLY A 357 11.81 -2.86 -10.13
N THR A 358 10.55 -2.70 -10.50
CA THR A 358 9.45 -3.62 -10.20
C THR A 358 9.00 -4.36 -11.46
N TRP A 359 8.54 -5.58 -11.29
CA TRP A 359 8.01 -6.43 -12.36
C TRP A 359 6.75 -7.14 -11.88
N THR A 360 5.80 -7.36 -12.79
CA THR A 360 4.58 -8.14 -12.55
C THR A 360 4.40 -9.27 -13.57
N ALA A 361 3.83 -10.41 -13.14
CA ALA A 361 3.34 -11.43 -14.06
C ALA A 361 2.11 -12.18 -13.55
N PRO A 362 1.30 -12.76 -14.46
CA PRO A 362 0.17 -13.60 -14.10
C PRO A 362 0.58 -14.88 -13.36
N LEU A 363 -0.10 -15.22 -12.28
CA LEU A 363 0.16 -16.42 -11.48
C LEU A 363 -0.38 -17.71 -12.13
N ASP A 364 -1.35 -17.61 -13.04
CA ASP A 364 -1.91 -18.78 -13.74
C ASP A 364 -0.85 -19.54 -14.57
N SER A 365 0.22 -18.84 -14.95
CA SER A 365 1.41 -19.42 -15.61
C SER A 365 2.19 -20.40 -14.72
N LEU A 366 1.94 -20.45 -13.42
CA LEU A 366 2.59 -21.37 -12.47
C LEU A 366 2.11 -22.83 -12.61
N THR A 367 1.03 -23.08 -13.35
CA THR A 367 0.39 -24.40 -13.40
C THR A 367 1.10 -25.40 -14.33
N GLU A 368 2.03 -24.95 -15.19
CA GLU A 368 2.68 -25.77 -16.22
C GLU A 368 4.19 -26.05 -15.99
N VAL A 369 4.69 -26.02 -14.75
CA VAL A 369 6.15 -26.16 -14.52
C VAL A 369 6.56 -27.60 -14.13
N PRO A 370 7.60 -28.20 -14.76
CA PRO A 370 8.03 -29.57 -14.47
C PRO A 370 8.53 -29.76 -13.03
N ARG A 371 8.29 -30.95 -12.48
CA ARG A 371 8.78 -31.35 -11.15
C ARG A 371 10.31 -31.31 -11.11
N LEU A 372 10.88 -30.65 -10.10
CA LEU A 372 12.31 -30.75 -9.82
C LEU A 372 12.62 -32.18 -9.36
N GLY A 373 13.42 -32.90 -10.13
CA GLY A 373 13.98 -34.19 -9.71
C GLY A 373 15.10 -33.97 -8.68
N PRO A 374 15.40 -34.97 -7.82
CA PRO A 374 16.40 -34.86 -6.76
C PRO A 374 17.85 -34.63 -7.25
N ALA A 375 18.11 -34.65 -8.56
CA ALA A 375 19.45 -34.54 -9.14
C ALA A 375 19.78 -33.17 -9.77
N THR A 376 18.83 -32.25 -9.91
CA THR A 376 19.03 -31.03 -10.72
C THR A 376 19.72 -29.88 -9.97
N LEU A 377 19.99 -30.02 -8.66
CA LEU A 377 20.49 -28.92 -7.80
C LEU A 377 22.02 -28.85 -7.64
N LEU A 378 22.79 -29.77 -8.21
CA LEU A 378 24.24 -29.81 -7.98
C LEU A 378 25.09 -28.91 -8.90
N ASN A 379 24.49 -28.14 -9.83
CA ASN A 379 25.24 -27.30 -10.78
C ASN A 379 24.60 -25.93 -11.10
N LEU A 380 23.81 -25.35 -10.17
CA LEU A 380 23.25 -24.00 -10.33
C LEU A 380 23.65 -23.07 -9.19
#